data_AF-A0A2E6H8Q7-F1
#
_entry.id   AF-A0A2E6H8Q7-F1
#
_cell.length_a   1.000
_cell.length_b   1.000
_cell.length_c   1.000
_cell.angle_alpha   90.00
_cell.angle_beta   90.00
_cell.angle_gamma   90.00
#
_symmetry.space_group_name_H-M   'P 1'
#
loop_
_entity.id
_entity.type
_entity.pdbx_description
1 polymer ?
#
loop_
_entity_poly.entity_id
_entity_poly.type
_entity_poly.pdbx_seq_one_letter_code
_entity_poly.pdbx_strand_id
1 'polypeptide(L)' 'MKTLSLLLAFCFFGVIDQIHGNAVLVEFEMSDNKLEYMHIPRSMIPCTIKEGDRIQFIKDNDTLKVNCAPFKERK' A
#
# COMPACT_ATOMS: atom_id res chain seq x y z
N MET A 1 0.46 6.48 -37.20
CA MET A 1 -0.42 5.90 -36.16
C MET A 1 0.20 6.25 -34.82
N LYS A 2 -0.44 7.10 -34.02
CA LYS A 2 0.07 7.46 -32.68
C LYS A 2 -0.45 6.40 -31.71
N THR A 3 0.40 5.48 -31.29
CA THR A 3 0.09 4.53 -30.21
C THR A 3 -0.10 5.34 -28.93
N LEU A 4 -1.36 5.48 -28.51
CA LEU A 4 -1.72 6.03 -27.21
C LEU A 4 -1.15 5.08 -26.16
N SER A 5 0.01 5.43 -25.60
CA SER A 5 0.62 4.65 -24.52
C SER A 5 -0.26 4.81 -23.28
N LEU A 6 -1.12 3.82 -23.02
CA LEU A 6 -1.80 3.67 -21.74
C LEU A 6 -0.73 3.27 -20.73
N LEU A 7 -0.05 4.25 -20.14
CA LEU A 7 0.74 4.05 -18.94
C LEU A 7 -0.25 3.80 -17.81
N LEU A 8 -0.44 2.52 -17.46
CA LEU A 8 -1.33 2.08 -16.38
C LEU A 8 -0.69 2.46 -15.04
N ALA A 9 -1.02 3.64 -14.54
CA ALA A 9 -0.78 4.00 -13.14
C ALA A 9 -1.84 3.30 -12.29
N PHE A 10 -1.41 2.46 -11.35
CA PHE A 10 -2.31 1.84 -10.38
C PHE A 10 -1.89 2.18 -8.96
N CYS A 11 -2.89 2.28 -8.09
CA CYS A 11 -2.74 2.69 -6.71
C CYS A 11 -3.54 1.76 -5.81
N PHE A 12 -2.87 1.14 -4.84
CA PHE A 12 -3.49 0.31 -3.81
C PHE A 12 -3.33 0.98 -2.45
N PHE A 13 -4.37 0.89 -1.63
CA PHE A 13 -4.39 1.40 -0.26
C PHE A 13 -4.60 0.23 0.69
N GLY A 14 -3.84 0.21 1.77
CA GLY A 14 -4.01 -0.75 2.83
C GLY A 14 -3.79 -0.13 4.21
N VAL A 15 -4.10 -0.91 5.22
CA VAL A 15 -3.91 -0.61 6.64
C VAL A 15 -2.92 -1.63 7.21
N ILE A 16 -1.99 -1.16 8.03
CA ILE A 16 -1.05 -2.04 8.72
C ILE A 16 -1.79 -2.73 9.85
N ASP A 17 -2.02 -4.03 9.70
CA ASP A 17 -2.71 -4.83 10.71
C ASP A 17 -1.73 -5.27 11.81
N GLN A 18 -0.61 -5.90 11.43
CA GLN A 18 0.37 -6.42 12.38
C GLN A 18 1.81 -6.19 11.93
N ILE A 19 2.71 -5.99 12.90
CA ILE A 19 4.14 -5.85 12.64
C ILE A 19 4.91 -6.94 13.41
N HIS A 20 5.49 -7.90 12.67
CA HIS A 20 6.25 -9.02 13.22
C HIS A 20 7.70 -8.98 12.74
N GLY A 21 8.59 -8.40 13.54
CA GLY A 21 10.02 -8.31 13.23
C GLY A 21 10.29 -7.63 11.89
N ASN A 22 10.71 -8.43 10.89
CA ASN A 22 11.05 -7.98 9.53
C ASN A 22 9.89 -8.06 8.53
N ALA A 23 8.70 -8.48 8.94
CA ALA A 23 7.51 -8.55 8.09
C ALA A 23 6.38 -7.68 8.65
N VAL A 24 5.58 -7.15 7.74
CA VAL A 24 4.41 -6.31 8.04
C VAL A 24 3.22 -6.94 7.34
N LEU A 25 2.16 -7.22 8.08
CA LEU A 25 0.89 -7.67 7.53
C LEU A 25 0.07 -6.42 7.17
N VAL A 26 -0.29 -6.30 5.90
CA VAL A 26 -1.10 -5.20 5.40
C VAL A 26 -2.43 -5.75 4.93
N GLU A 27 -3.52 -5.19 5.44
CA GLU A 27 -4.89 -5.43 5.01
C GLU A 27 -5.25 -4.46 3.88
N PHE A 28 -5.73 -4.98 2.77
CA PHE A 28 -6.21 -4.23 1.62
C PHE A 28 -7.72 -4.42 1.50
N GLU A 29 -8.44 -3.30 1.42
CA GLU A 29 -9.86 -3.30 1.08
C GLU A 29 -10.03 -3.27 -0.44
N MET A 30 -10.57 -4.35 -1.00
CA MET A 30 -10.84 -4.48 -2.42
C MET A 30 -12.29 -4.09 -2.73
N SER A 31 -12.54 -3.73 -3.98
CA SER A 31 -13.90 -3.58 -4.50
C SER A 31 -14.68 -4.88 -4.20
N ASP A 32 -15.87 -4.76 -3.61
CA ASP A 32 -16.73 -5.87 -3.12
C ASP A 32 -16.55 -6.31 -1.65
N ASN A 33 -16.02 -5.43 -0.77
CA ASN A 33 -15.83 -5.71 0.67
C ASN A 33 -14.96 -6.95 0.96
N LYS A 34 -14.12 -7.33 -0.01
CA LYS A 34 -13.13 -8.39 0.20
C LYS A 34 -11.89 -7.78 0.84
N LEU A 35 -11.47 -8.38 1.94
CA LEU A 35 -10.21 -8.06 2.60
C LEU A 35 -9.15 -9.02 2.07
N GLU A 36 -8.06 -8.49 1.56
CA GLU A 36 -6.87 -9.26 1.25
C GLU A 36 -5.73 -8.88 2.19
N TYR A 37 -4.99 -9.88 2.65
CA TYR A 37 -3.85 -9.66 3.52
C TYR A 37 -2.56 -10.00 2.78
N MET A 38 -1.58 -9.12 2.85
CA MET A 38 -0.25 -9.34 2.26
C MET A 38 0.84 -9.17 3.30
N HIS A 39 1.78 -10.11 3.33
CA HIS A 39 3.02 -9.96 4.06
C HIS A 39 4.02 -9.15 3.21
N ILE A 40 4.41 -7.99 3.72
CA ILE A 40 5.35 -7.07 3.08
C ILE A 40 6.63 -7.02 3.92
N PRO A 41 7.81 -7.23 3.31
CA PRO A 41 9.06 -7.03 4.01
C PRO A 41 9.18 -5.60 4.52
N ARG A 42 9.54 -5.43 5.80
CA ARG A 42 9.67 -4.10 6.44
C ARG A 42 10.67 -3.20 5.71
N SER A 43 11.68 -3.78 5.06
CA SER A 43 12.67 -3.06 4.25
C SER A 43 12.08 -2.38 3.01
N MET A 44 10.91 -2.79 2.53
CA MET A 44 10.21 -2.16 1.41
C MET A 44 9.42 -0.91 1.82
N ILE A 45 9.28 -0.67 3.12
CA ILE A 45 8.50 0.44 3.68
C ILE A 45 9.50 1.51 4.15
N PRO A 46 9.64 2.63 3.43
CA PRO A 46 10.71 3.61 3.66
C PRO A 46 10.44 4.55 4.83
N CYS A 47 9.47 4.24 5.69
CA CYS A 47 8.95 5.11 6.73
C CYS A 47 8.83 4.36 8.06
N THR A 48 8.81 5.10 9.17
CA THR A 48 8.44 4.55 10.46
C THR A 48 6.93 4.31 10.49
N ILE A 49 6.52 3.09 10.80
CA ILE A 49 5.13 2.64 10.80
C ILE A 49 4.71 2.09 12.17
N LYS A 50 3.41 2.13 12.42
CA LYS A 50 2.73 1.48 13.54
C LYS A 50 1.50 0.72 13.02
N GLU A 51 1.01 -0.21 13.83
CA GLU A 51 -0.28 -0.85 13.58
C GLU A 51 -1.39 0.21 13.52
N GLY A 52 -2.31 0.02 12.59
CA GLY A 52 -3.35 0.97 12.20
C GLY A 52 -2.93 1.96 11.11
N ASP A 53 -1.64 2.24 10.89
CA ASP A 53 -1.21 3.22 9.88
C ASP A 53 -1.66 2.84 8.47
N ARG A 54 -1.93 3.84 7.64
CA ARG A 54 -2.28 3.64 6.23
C ARG A 54 -1.02 3.57 5.37
N ILE A 55 -1.02 2.64 4.44
CA ILE A 55 0.03 2.49 3.43
C ILE A 55 -0.58 2.59 2.04
N GLN A 56 0.16 3.19 1.12
CA GLN A 56 -0.25 3.35 -0.27
C GLN A 56 0.87 2.88 -1.18
N PHE A 57 0.55 1.95 -2.07
CA PHE A 57 1.44 1.46 -3.11
C PHE A 57 1.05 2.07 -4.44
N ILE A 58 1.96 2.81 -5.06
CA ILE A 58 1.74 3.47 -6.35
C ILE A 58 2.73 2.88 -7.34
N LYS A 59 2.23 2.29 -8.44
CA LYS A 59 3.06 1.94 -9.59
C LYS A 59 2.90 3.02 -10.65
N ASP A 60 4.02 3.58 -11.06
CA ASP A 60 4.12 4.63 -12.07
C ASP A 60 5.36 4.36 -12.93
N ASN A 61 5.16 4.11 -14.23
CA ASN A 61 6.22 3.91 -15.23
C ASN A 61 7.40 3.06 -14.72
N ASP A 62 7.09 1.81 -14.38
CA ASP A 62 8.02 0.82 -13.79
C ASP A 62 8.56 1.09 -12.38
N THR A 63 8.25 2.25 -11.78
CA THR A 63 8.64 2.56 -10.40
C THR A 63 7.52 2.21 -9.42
N LEU A 64 7.85 1.47 -8.36
CA LEU A 64 6.96 1.29 -7.20
C LEU A 64 7.32 2.33 -6.14
N LYS A 65 6.36 3.18 -5.78
CA LYS A 65 6.47 4.14 -4.68
C LYS A 65 5.58 3.69 -3.52
N VAL A 66 6.08 3.87 -2.31
CA VAL A 66 5.36 3.52 -1.08
C VAL A 66 5.22 4.78 -0.24
N ASN A 67 3.98 5.20 0.00
CA ASN A 67 3.67 6.31 0.89
C ASN A 67 3.03 5.78 2.18
N CYS A 68 3.27 6.49 3.28
CA CYS A 68 2.75 6.14 4.59
C CYS A 68 2.02 7.34 5.18
N ALA A 69 0.87 7.10 5.79
CA ALA A 69 0.12 8.13 6.48
C ALA A 69 -0.35 7.59 7.85
N PRO A 70 -0.18 8.37 8.93
CA PRO A 70 -0.75 7.99 10.21
C PRO A 70 -2.26 7.88 10.09
N PHE A 71 -2.85 6.85 10.71
CA PHE A 71 -4.30 6.72 10.73
C PHE A 71 -4.91 7.88 11.52
N LYS A 72 -5.53 8.81 10.80
CA LYS A 72 -6.41 9.80 11.40
C LYS A 72 -7.81 9.25 11.33
N GLU A 73 -8.37 8.86 12.48
CA GLU A 73 -9.82 8.70 12.61
C GLU A 73 -10.50 9.96 12.09
N ARG A 74 -11.39 9.81 11.10
CA ARG A 74 -12.30 10.89 10.74
C ARG A 74 -13.24 11.07 11.95
N LYS A 75 -13.00 12.12 12.73
CA LYS A 75 -13.96 12.60 13.73
C LYS A 75 -15.29 12.94 13.08
#